data_AF-A0A8T0IH49-F1
#
_entry.id   AF-A0A8T0IH49-F1
#
_cell.length_a   1.000
_cell.length_b   1.000
_cell.length_c   1.000
_cell.angle_alpha   90.00
_cell.angle_beta   90.00
_cell.angle_gamma   90.00
#
_symmetry.space_group_name_H-M   'P 1'
#
loop_
_entity.id
_entity.type
_entity.pdbx_description
1 polymer ?
#
loop_
_entity_poly.entity_id
_entity_poly.type
_entity_poly.pdbx_seq_one_letter_code
_entity_poly.pdbx_strand_id
1 'polypeptide(L)'
;MSAVNVTNVTVLDNPSMFMNPFQFEISYECLVALNDDLEWKLIYVGSAEDEKYDQVLESVLVGPVNVGNYRFVFQADPPELSKIPEEDIIGVTVLLLTCSYQGQEFIRVGYYVSNDYVEEALREEPPTKVLIEKVQRNILADKPRVTKFPIVFNSGAPAMDHLDAQKIPDAYAYPPSDLAMQTHEGGASSSLSPDSMHADEDPTEETCIPSSPPADLMHTDEEASESNRPTSSATDLMTTNDTEPADIQAFDSMQHGDTVRRGNLHTPQALQEVC
;
A
#
# COMPACT_ATOMS: atom_id res chain seq x y z
N MET A 1 14.11 -12.07 14.42
CA MET A 1 14.65 -11.28 13.30
C MET A 1 13.75 -11.52 12.10
N SER A 2 13.63 -10.57 11.17
CA SER A 2 12.89 -10.81 9.92
C SER A 2 13.62 -11.86 9.07
N ALA A 3 12.91 -12.77 8.40
CA ALA A 3 13.53 -13.71 7.47
C ALA A 3 13.84 -13.05 6.11
N VAL A 4 13.15 -11.95 5.79
CA VAL A 4 13.33 -11.16 4.55
C VAL A 4 13.67 -9.72 4.91
N ASN A 5 14.64 -9.15 4.19
CA ASN A 5 15.03 -7.76 4.32
C ASN A 5 15.04 -7.10 2.93
N VAL A 6 14.09 -6.20 2.67
CA VAL A 6 14.08 -5.40 1.44
C VAL A 6 15.22 -4.39 1.50
N THR A 7 16.15 -4.47 0.55
CA THR A 7 17.40 -3.69 0.55
C THR A 7 17.30 -2.43 -0.30
N ASN A 8 16.56 -2.47 -1.42
CA ASN A 8 16.28 -1.31 -2.26
C ASN A 8 14.95 -1.46 -3.01
N VAL A 9 14.29 -0.34 -3.29
CA VAL A 9 13.14 -0.25 -4.20
C VAL A 9 13.34 0.99 -5.07
N THR A 10 13.73 0.77 -6.32
CA THR A 10 13.99 1.85 -7.29
C THR A 10 12.74 2.08 -8.13
N VAL A 11 12.23 3.30 -8.16
CA VAL A 11 11.14 3.69 -9.08
C VAL A 11 11.73 3.93 -10.47
N LEU A 12 11.18 3.25 -11.47
CA LEU A 12 11.56 3.39 -12.88
C LEU A 12 10.48 4.20 -13.63
N ASP A 13 10.84 4.78 -14.78
CA ASP A 13 9.95 5.61 -15.62
C ASP A 13 9.16 6.66 -14.82
N ASN A 14 9.88 7.61 -14.20
CA ASN A 14 9.29 8.64 -13.36
C ASN A 14 9.98 10.02 -13.54
N PRO A 15 9.23 11.12 -13.71
CA PRO A 15 7.77 11.19 -13.88
C PRO A 15 7.31 10.66 -15.25
N SER A 16 6.06 10.18 -15.34
CA SER A 16 5.50 9.53 -16.53
C SER A 16 4.00 9.79 -16.65
N MET A 17 3.37 9.53 -17.80
CA MET A 17 1.94 9.81 -17.99
C MET A 17 1.08 8.95 -17.05
N PHE A 18 -0.08 9.46 -16.62
CA PHE A 18 -0.96 8.75 -15.67
C PHE A 18 -1.29 7.33 -16.12
N MET A 19 -1.60 7.15 -17.41
CA MET A 19 -1.96 5.88 -18.02
C MET A 19 -0.76 4.97 -18.36
N ASN A 20 0.48 5.38 -18.05
CA ASN A 20 1.64 4.51 -18.23
C ASN A 20 1.75 3.52 -17.05
N PRO A 21 2.15 2.26 -17.30
CA PRO A 21 2.41 1.27 -16.25
C PRO A 21 3.38 1.78 -15.19
N PHE A 22 3.16 1.36 -13.95
CA PHE A 22 4.14 1.52 -12.87
C PHE A 22 5.26 0.51 -13.06
N GLN A 23 6.51 0.90 -12.76
CA GLN A 23 7.68 0.03 -12.86
C GLN A 23 8.59 0.25 -11.65
N PHE A 24 8.95 -0.84 -10.97
CA PHE A 24 9.86 -0.85 -9.83
C PHE A 24 10.94 -1.90 -10.02
N GLU A 25 12.21 -1.56 -9.74
CA GLU A 25 13.23 -2.58 -9.48
C GLU A 25 13.30 -2.84 -7.97
N ILE A 26 12.86 -4.02 -7.55
CA ILE A 26 12.84 -4.44 -6.14
C ILE A 26 14.05 -5.32 -5.89
N SER A 27 14.84 -4.99 -4.86
CA SER A 27 15.95 -5.81 -4.36
C SER A 27 15.71 -6.21 -2.90
N TYR A 28 15.90 -7.48 -2.58
CA TYR A 28 15.74 -8.00 -1.22
C TYR A 28 16.70 -9.16 -0.92
N GLU A 29 17.00 -9.32 0.36
CA GLU A 29 17.79 -10.41 0.91
C GLU A 29 16.86 -11.38 1.67
N CYS A 30 16.98 -12.67 1.38
CA CYS A 30 16.36 -13.74 2.15
C CYS A 30 17.42 -14.36 3.07
N LEU A 31 17.24 -14.23 4.38
CA LEU A 31 18.17 -14.68 5.42
C LEU A 31 17.88 -16.10 5.90
N VAL A 32 16.66 -16.58 5.72
CA VAL A 32 16.20 -17.92 6.12
C VAL A 32 15.26 -18.43 5.04
N ALA A 33 15.49 -19.66 4.54
CA ALA A 33 14.64 -20.26 3.53
C ALA A 33 13.17 -20.30 3.98
N LEU A 34 12.30 -20.00 3.02
CA LEU A 34 10.84 -19.94 3.19
C LEU A 34 10.20 -21.09 2.39
N ASN A 35 9.22 -21.74 3.01
CA ASN A 35 8.52 -22.87 2.39
C ASN A 35 7.41 -22.42 1.44
N ASP A 36 6.75 -21.30 1.77
CA ASP A 36 5.68 -20.70 1.00
C ASP A 36 6.16 -19.47 0.21
N ASP A 37 5.29 -18.95 -0.65
CA ASP A 37 5.58 -17.79 -1.49
C ASP A 37 5.52 -16.47 -0.71
N LEU A 38 6.36 -15.52 -1.13
CA LEU A 38 6.18 -14.10 -0.83
C LEU A 38 5.15 -13.51 -1.80
N GLU A 39 4.12 -12.86 -1.26
CA GLU A 39 3.13 -12.13 -2.04
C GLU A 39 3.51 -10.64 -2.06
N TRP A 40 3.81 -10.12 -3.25
CA TRP A 40 4.08 -8.70 -3.50
C TRP A 40 2.86 -8.06 -4.15
N LYS A 41 2.33 -6.99 -3.56
CA LYS A 41 1.19 -6.25 -4.12
C LYS A 41 1.55 -4.79 -4.30
N LEU A 42 1.11 -4.22 -5.43
CA LEU A 42 1.08 -2.78 -5.63
C LEU A 42 -0.36 -2.29 -5.53
N ILE A 43 -0.61 -1.34 -4.64
CA ILE A 43 -1.93 -0.82 -4.34
C ILE A 43 -1.92 0.69 -4.55
N TYR A 44 -2.84 1.19 -5.37
CA TYR A 44 -3.07 2.62 -5.58
C TYR A 44 -4.21 3.09 -4.69
N VAL A 45 -3.98 4.11 -3.87
CA VAL A 45 -5.01 4.70 -3.01
C VAL A 45 -5.92 5.56 -3.88
N GLY A 46 -7.19 5.16 -4.01
CA GLY A 46 -8.14 5.82 -4.90
C GLY A 46 -8.73 7.10 -4.32
N SER A 47 -8.78 7.21 -2.99
CA SER A 47 -9.21 8.41 -2.26
C SER A 47 -8.54 8.43 -0.90
N ALA A 48 -8.21 9.61 -0.38
CA ALA A 48 -7.67 9.74 0.98
C ALA A 48 -8.73 9.52 2.07
N GLU A 49 -10.03 9.55 1.72
CA GLU A 49 -11.13 9.47 2.68
C GLU A 49 -11.72 8.06 2.83
N ASP A 50 -11.58 7.18 1.83
CA ASP A 50 -12.27 5.89 1.80
C ASP A 50 -11.48 4.80 1.06
N GLU A 51 -10.99 3.81 1.82
CA GLU A 51 -10.23 2.65 1.35
C GLU A 51 -10.99 1.78 0.33
N LYS A 52 -12.32 1.93 0.16
CA LYS A 52 -13.08 1.18 -0.86
C LYS A 52 -12.66 1.50 -2.30
N TYR A 53 -12.00 2.65 -2.51
CA TYR A 53 -11.48 3.06 -3.81
C TYR A 53 -10.05 2.56 -4.06
N ASP A 54 -9.41 1.90 -3.09
CA ASP A 54 -8.08 1.33 -3.25
C ASP A 54 -8.08 0.22 -4.30
N GLN A 55 -7.10 0.30 -5.21
CA GLN A 55 -6.98 -0.62 -6.33
C GLN A 55 -5.69 -1.43 -6.21
N VAL A 56 -5.81 -2.74 -6.03
CA VAL A 56 -4.68 -3.66 -6.21
C VAL A 56 -4.38 -3.72 -7.71
N LEU A 57 -3.30 -3.06 -8.13
CA LEU A 57 -2.90 -2.96 -9.54
C LEU A 57 -2.23 -4.23 -10.04
N GLU A 58 -1.46 -4.90 -9.18
CA GLU A 58 -0.78 -6.16 -9.48
C GLU A 58 -0.50 -6.92 -8.19
N SER A 59 -0.45 -8.26 -8.28
CA SER A 59 -0.21 -9.19 -7.18
C SER A 59 0.65 -10.38 -7.63
N VAL A 60 1.95 -10.34 -7.36
CA VAL A 60 2.93 -11.36 -7.78
C VAL A 60 3.31 -12.27 -6.60
N LEU A 61 3.24 -13.59 -6.82
CA LEU A 61 3.79 -14.59 -5.91
C LEU A 61 5.23 -14.95 -6.31
N VAL A 62 6.14 -15.00 -5.33
CA VAL A 62 7.54 -15.35 -5.52
C VAL A 62 7.94 -16.41 -4.49
N GLY A 63 8.11 -17.66 -4.95
CA GLY A 63 8.64 -18.74 -4.13
C GLY A 63 8.76 -20.08 -4.85
N PRO A 64 9.23 -21.14 -4.16
CA PRO A 64 9.77 -21.09 -2.79
C PRO A 64 11.09 -20.31 -2.73
N VAL A 65 11.30 -19.53 -1.66
CA VAL A 65 12.43 -18.58 -1.56
C VAL A 65 13.57 -19.16 -0.73
N ASN A 66 14.70 -19.43 -1.39
CA ASN A 66 15.93 -19.88 -0.74
C ASN A 66 16.73 -18.70 -0.15
N VAL A 67 17.66 -18.99 0.77
CA VAL A 67 18.61 -17.99 1.28
C VAL A 67 19.43 -17.39 0.12
N GLY A 68 19.53 -16.06 0.07
CA GLY A 68 20.25 -15.36 -1.00
C GLY A 68 19.76 -13.94 -1.25
N ASN A 69 20.39 -13.27 -2.21
CA ASN A 69 19.99 -11.95 -2.69
C ASN A 69 19.15 -12.09 -3.97
N TYR A 70 18.07 -11.32 -4.06
CA TYR A 70 17.13 -11.33 -5.16
C TYR A 70 16.91 -9.93 -5.68
N ARG A 71 16.70 -9.83 -7.00
CA ARG A 71 16.35 -8.60 -7.69
C ARG A 71 15.41 -8.91 -8.84
N PHE A 72 14.34 -8.14 -8.98
CA PHE A 72 13.39 -8.31 -10.08
C PHE A 72 12.69 -6.99 -10.42
N VAL A 73 12.14 -6.92 -11.64
CA VAL A 73 11.28 -5.81 -12.06
C VAL A 73 9.83 -6.19 -11.76
N PHE A 74 9.17 -5.37 -10.94
CA PHE A 74 7.74 -5.43 -10.66
C PHE A 74 7.06 -4.35 -11.52
N GLN A 75 6.19 -4.76 -12.44
CA GLN A 75 5.44 -3.86 -13.31
C GLN A 75 3.94 -4.06 -13.06
N ALA A 76 3.17 -2.98 -13.09
CA ALA A 76 1.72 -3.01 -12.90
C ALA A 76 1.02 -2.03 -13.85
N ASP A 77 -0.18 -2.37 -14.32
CA ASP A 77 -1.02 -1.48 -15.12
C ASP A 77 -1.50 -0.25 -14.30
N PRO A 78 -1.88 0.87 -14.95
CA PRO A 78 -2.45 2.03 -14.26
C PRO A 78 -3.80 1.70 -13.57
N PRO A 79 -4.23 2.47 -12.55
CA PRO A 79 -5.54 2.29 -11.93
C PRO A 79 -6.69 2.53 -12.92
N GLU A 80 -7.82 1.88 -12.70
CA GLU A 80 -9.05 2.14 -13.44
C GLU A 80 -9.65 3.48 -13.01
N LEU A 81 -9.67 4.44 -13.93
CA LEU A 81 -10.19 5.80 -13.70
C LEU A 81 -11.63 5.81 -13.17
N SER A 82 -12.49 4.91 -13.65
CA SER A 82 -13.90 4.82 -13.24
C SER A 82 -14.11 4.34 -11.79
N LYS A 83 -13.05 3.94 -11.10
CA LYS A 83 -13.04 3.56 -9.67
C LYS A 83 -12.40 4.63 -8.77
N ILE A 84 -11.97 5.76 -9.33
CA ILE A 84 -11.43 6.92 -8.61
C ILE A 84 -12.50 8.02 -8.62
N PRO A 85 -12.80 8.70 -7.50
CA PRO A 85 -13.60 9.94 -7.52
C PRO A 85 -12.97 10.98 -8.46
N GLU A 86 -13.77 11.72 -9.25
CA GLU A 86 -13.22 12.67 -10.24
C GLU A 86 -12.37 13.77 -9.58
N GLU A 87 -12.72 14.13 -8.34
CA GLU A 87 -12.03 15.05 -7.45
C GLU A 87 -10.66 14.55 -6.96
N ASP A 88 -10.43 13.24 -6.88
CA ASP A 88 -9.19 12.62 -6.35
C ASP A 88 -8.20 12.21 -7.47
N ILE A 89 -8.56 12.39 -8.75
CA ILE A 89 -7.66 12.06 -9.88
C ILE A 89 -6.46 13.03 -9.94
N ILE A 90 -6.69 14.31 -9.67
CA ILE A 90 -5.68 15.39 -9.67
C ILE A 90 -5.28 15.73 -8.24
N GLY A 91 -3.99 16.01 -8.02
CA GLY A 91 -3.45 16.31 -6.70
C GLY A 91 -2.59 15.17 -6.15
N VAL A 92 -2.54 15.06 -4.82
CA VAL A 92 -1.61 14.13 -4.14
C VAL A 92 -2.36 12.92 -3.60
N THR A 93 -1.93 11.73 -4.03
CA THR A 93 -2.37 10.44 -3.46
C THR A 93 -1.16 9.60 -3.00
N VAL A 94 -1.40 8.33 -2.63
CA VAL A 94 -0.42 7.38 -2.12
C VAL A 94 -0.43 6.10 -2.95
N LEU A 95 0.75 5.53 -3.15
CA LEU A 95 0.96 4.21 -3.75
C LEU A 95 1.69 3.32 -2.73
N LEU A 96 1.16 2.13 -2.48
CA LEU A 96 1.66 1.20 -1.48
C LEU A 96 2.20 -0.05 -2.15
N LEU A 97 3.51 -0.31 -2.02
CA LEU A 97 4.10 -1.61 -2.29
C LEU A 97 4.12 -2.42 -0.98
N THR A 98 3.35 -3.49 -0.90
CA THR A 98 3.36 -4.39 0.26
C THR A 98 4.04 -5.71 -0.06
N CYS A 99 4.66 -6.33 0.95
CA CYS A 99 5.06 -7.73 0.89
C CYS A 99 4.52 -8.50 2.10
N SER A 100 3.93 -9.65 1.79
CA SER A 100 3.26 -10.55 2.73
C SER A 100 3.84 -11.95 2.63
N TYR A 101 3.79 -12.69 3.73
CA TYR A 101 4.14 -14.11 3.78
C TYR A 101 3.05 -14.87 4.54
N GLN A 102 2.55 -15.98 3.98
CA GLN A 102 1.38 -16.71 4.52
C GLN A 102 0.18 -15.78 4.83
N GLY A 103 -0.07 -14.77 3.97
CA GLY A 103 -1.12 -13.77 4.14
C GLY A 103 -0.89 -12.72 5.24
N GLN A 104 0.25 -12.75 5.94
CA GLN A 104 0.64 -11.74 6.92
C GLN A 104 1.59 -10.72 6.28
N GLU A 105 1.15 -9.47 6.17
CA GLU A 105 2.00 -8.37 5.71
C GLU A 105 3.13 -8.09 6.72
N PHE A 106 4.37 -7.99 6.25
CA PHE A 106 5.54 -7.71 7.10
C PHE A 106 6.28 -6.42 6.71
N ILE A 107 6.04 -5.90 5.50
CA ILE A 107 6.59 -4.61 5.06
C ILE A 107 5.64 -3.90 4.10
N ARG A 108 5.56 -2.58 4.27
CA ARG A 108 4.85 -1.64 3.40
C ARG A 108 5.80 -0.51 3.05
N VAL A 109 5.93 -0.21 1.76
CA VAL A 109 6.68 0.93 1.24
C VAL A 109 5.69 1.85 0.54
N GLY A 110 5.33 2.95 1.22
CA GLY A 110 4.42 3.96 0.69
C GLY A 110 5.17 5.08 0.00
N TYR A 111 4.71 5.48 -1.19
CA TYR A 111 5.17 6.64 -1.92
C TYR A 111 4.04 7.66 -2.05
N TYR A 112 4.34 8.95 -1.89
CA TYR A 112 3.44 9.99 -2.37
C TYR A 112 3.50 10.09 -3.89
N VAL A 113 2.35 10.34 -4.50
CA VAL A 113 2.20 10.48 -5.95
C VAL A 113 1.48 11.80 -6.22
N SER A 114 2.11 12.69 -6.98
CA SER A 114 1.49 13.93 -7.48
C SER A 114 0.97 13.68 -8.90
N ASN A 115 -0.32 13.88 -9.11
CA ASN A 115 -0.96 13.81 -10.42
C ASN A 115 -1.33 15.23 -10.86
N ASP A 116 -0.61 15.76 -11.84
CA ASP A 116 -0.73 17.16 -12.27
C ASP A 116 -0.81 17.25 -13.80
N TYR A 117 -1.43 18.32 -14.31
CA TYR A 117 -1.39 18.58 -15.75
C TYR A 117 0.01 19.00 -16.19
N VAL A 118 0.49 18.41 -17.30
CA VAL A 118 1.76 18.78 -17.93
C VAL A 118 1.72 20.24 -18.40
N GLU A 119 0.57 20.70 -18.91
CA GLU A 119 0.37 22.06 -19.39
C GLU A 119 0.05 23.03 -18.24
N GLU A 120 0.82 24.12 -18.14
CA GLU A 120 0.66 25.14 -17.08
C GLU A 120 -0.72 25.80 -17.09
N ALA A 121 -1.25 26.12 -18.27
CA ALA A 121 -2.59 26.72 -18.41
C ALA A 121 -3.70 25.84 -17.79
N LEU A 122 -3.57 24.50 -17.85
CA LEU A 122 -4.51 23.57 -17.24
C LEU A 122 -4.30 23.40 -15.73
N ARG A 123 -3.14 23.81 -15.19
CA ARG A 123 -2.90 23.89 -13.74
C ARG A 123 -3.47 25.17 -13.14
N GLU A 124 -3.39 26.29 -13.87
CA GLU A 124 -3.96 27.58 -13.44
C GLU A 124 -5.50 27.64 -13.61
N GLU A 125 -6.02 27.14 -14.73
CA GLU A 125 -7.46 27.07 -15.01
C GLU A 125 -7.87 25.61 -15.32
N PRO A 126 -8.08 24.77 -14.28
CA PRO A 126 -8.39 23.36 -14.48
C PRO A 126 -9.78 23.17 -15.14
N PRO A 127 -9.89 22.31 -16.17
CA PRO A 127 -11.16 22.05 -16.85
C PRO A 127 -12.14 21.31 -15.93
N THR A 128 -13.44 21.54 -16.12
CA THR A 128 -14.52 20.88 -15.34
C THR A 128 -14.56 19.35 -15.47
N LYS A 129 -13.88 18.79 -16.47
CA LYS A 129 -13.68 17.34 -16.63
C LYS A 129 -12.21 17.05 -16.78
N VAL A 130 -11.71 16.03 -16.09
CA VAL A 130 -10.29 15.68 -16.10
C VAL A 130 -9.86 15.19 -17.48
N LEU A 131 -8.84 15.84 -18.06
CA LEU A 131 -8.26 15.46 -19.36
C LEU A 131 -7.10 14.48 -19.14
N ILE A 132 -7.42 13.21 -18.89
CA ILE A 132 -6.45 12.22 -18.39
C ILE A 132 -5.20 12.05 -19.28
N GLU A 133 -5.32 12.21 -20.59
CA GLU A 133 -4.21 12.14 -21.55
C GLU A 133 -3.15 13.23 -21.35
N LYS A 134 -3.48 14.30 -20.59
CA LYS A 134 -2.60 15.41 -20.25
C LYS A 134 -2.10 15.38 -18.80
N VAL A 135 -2.46 14.35 -18.04
CA VAL A 135 -2.06 14.19 -16.64
C VAL A 135 -0.75 13.40 -16.56
N GLN A 136 0.25 14.00 -15.92
CA GLN A 136 1.50 13.35 -15.57
C GLN A 136 1.50 12.98 -14.08
N ARG A 137 2.00 11.78 -13.82
CA ARG A 137 2.23 11.20 -12.52
C ARG A 137 3.69 11.39 -12.11
N ASN A 138 3.93 11.92 -10.92
CA ASN A 138 5.24 12.02 -10.30
C ASN A 138 5.24 11.34 -8.93
N ILE A 139 5.96 10.22 -8.83
CA ILE A 139 6.16 9.45 -7.60
C ILE A 139 7.35 10.05 -6.85
N LEU A 140 7.16 10.42 -5.58
CA LEU A 140 8.21 10.99 -4.72
C LEU A 140 9.16 9.88 -4.22
N ALA A 141 9.97 9.34 -5.13
CA ALA A 141 10.87 8.22 -4.92
C ALA A 141 11.91 8.44 -3.78
N ASP A 142 12.36 9.69 -3.56
CA ASP A 142 13.39 10.03 -2.58
C ASP A 142 12.93 9.95 -1.11
N LYS A 143 11.61 9.90 -0.86
CA LYS A 143 11.04 9.96 0.50
C LYS A 143 10.01 8.84 0.76
N PRO A 144 10.39 7.56 0.60
CA PRO A 144 9.50 6.45 0.87
C PRO A 144 9.15 6.37 2.36
N ARG A 145 7.90 6.02 2.66
CA ARG A 145 7.40 5.70 3.99
C ARG A 145 7.47 4.20 4.19
N VAL A 146 8.53 3.71 4.85
CA VAL A 146 8.72 2.28 5.13
C VAL A 146 8.15 1.94 6.51
N THR A 147 7.10 1.12 6.53
CA THR A 147 6.53 0.52 7.74
C THR A 147 6.87 -0.97 7.75
N LYS A 148 7.31 -1.51 8.90
CA LYS A 148 7.59 -2.94 9.08
C LYS A 148 6.71 -3.50 10.18
N PHE A 149 6.11 -4.66 9.94
CA PHE A 149 5.24 -5.36 10.87
C PHE A 149 5.91 -6.67 11.32
N PRO A 150 5.92 -7.00 12.62
CA PRO A 150 6.52 -8.23 13.11
C PRO A 150 5.61 -9.43 12.81
N ILE A 151 6.12 -10.41 12.05
CA ILE A 151 5.42 -11.67 11.75
C ILE A 151 6.29 -12.89 12.09
N VAL A 152 5.67 -14.07 12.11
CA VAL A 152 6.36 -15.36 12.26
C VAL A 152 6.51 -16.02 10.88
N PHE A 153 7.74 -16.04 10.35
CA PHE A 153 8.05 -16.63 9.03
C PHE A 153 8.17 -18.16 9.05
N ASN A 154 8.79 -18.73 10.08
CA ASN A 154 8.92 -20.17 10.23
C ASN A 154 8.27 -20.59 11.55
N SER A 155 6.96 -20.84 11.49
CA SER A 155 6.12 -21.40 12.56
C SER A 155 6.42 -22.89 12.77
N GLY A 156 7.68 -23.20 13.05
CA GLY A 156 8.18 -24.55 13.24
C GLY A 156 7.65 -25.20 14.53
N ALA A 157 6.51 -25.88 14.43
CA ALA A 157 6.56 -27.26 14.88
C ALA A 157 7.54 -27.99 13.94
N PRO A 158 8.56 -28.72 14.44
CA PRO A 158 9.37 -29.52 13.55
C PRO A 158 8.44 -30.47 12.81
N ALA A 159 8.61 -30.57 11.49
CA ALA A 159 8.05 -31.70 10.75
C ALA A 159 8.65 -32.95 11.40
N MET A 160 7.84 -33.62 12.23
CA MET A 160 8.14 -34.98 12.66
C MET A 160 8.07 -35.80 11.40
N ASP A 161 9.25 -36.00 10.82
CA ASP A 161 9.52 -36.95 9.77
C ASP A 161 8.76 -38.24 10.11
N HIS A 162 7.99 -38.74 9.16
CA HIS A 162 6.97 -39.75 9.42
C HIS A 162 7.63 -41.14 9.54
N LEU A 163 8.50 -41.28 10.55
CA LEU A 163 9.27 -42.46 10.88
C LEU A 163 8.31 -43.64 11.02
N ASP A 164 8.44 -44.59 10.10
CA ASP A 164 7.62 -45.80 10.02
C ASP A 164 7.54 -46.49 11.39
N ALA A 165 6.35 -46.50 11.98
CA ALA A 165 6.06 -47.16 13.25
C ALA A 165 5.97 -48.70 13.09
N GLN A 166 6.96 -49.33 12.46
CA GLN A 166 7.04 -50.77 12.22
C GLN A 166 8.44 -51.37 12.39
N LYS A 167 9.08 -51.14 13.55
CA LYS A 167 9.83 -52.19 14.29
C LYS A 167 10.35 -51.70 15.64
N ILE A 168 9.64 -52.06 16.71
CA ILE A 168 10.21 -52.17 18.06
C ILE A 168 10.30 -53.68 18.37
N PRO A 169 11.48 -54.24 18.67
CA PRO A 169 11.58 -55.62 19.16
C PRO A 169 11.11 -55.69 20.62
N ASP A 170 10.21 -56.63 20.94
CA ASP A 170 9.72 -56.91 22.29
C ASP A 170 10.84 -57.43 23.21
N ALA A 171 11.55 -56.53 23.90
CA ALA A 171 12.63 -56.94 24.81
C ALA A 171 12.99 -55.98 25.97
N TYR A 172 12.07 -55.18 26.54
CA TYR A 172 12.25 -54.59 27.89
C TYR A 172 10.92 -54.29 28.60
N ALA A 173 10.09 -55.32 28.80
CA ALA A 173 8.95 -55.24 29.72
C ALA A 173 9.43 -55.48 31.17
N TYR A 174 9.59 -54.41 31.96
CA TYR A 174 9.75 -54.51 33.40
C TYR A 174 8.36 -54.56 34.08
N PRO A 175 8.13 -55.47 35.06
CA PRO A 175 6.84 -55.61 35.73
C PRO A 175 6.59 -54.50 36.78
N PRO A 176 5.33 -54.21 37.11
CA PRO A 176 4.98 -53.25 38.14
C PRO A 176 5.18 -53.84 39.55
N SER A 177 5.80 -53.06 40.44
CA SER A 177 5.84 -53.34 41.88
C SER A 177 4.88 -52.39 42.59
N ASP A 178 3.75 -52.94 43.01
CA ASP A 178 2.75 -52.25 43.83
C ASP A 178 3.08 -52.47 45.32
N LEU A 179 3.20 -51.39 46.10
CA LEU A 179 3.19 -51.46 47.57
C LEU A 179 2.70 -50.14 48.18
N ALA A 180 1.51 -50.20 48.80
CA ALA A 180 0.86 -49.08 49.46
C ALA A 180 1.13 -49.02 50.98
N MET A 181 1.09 -47.81 51.55
CA MET A 181 0.64 -47.41 52.92
C MET A 181 0.90 -45.90 53.06
N GLN A 182 -0.08 -44.99 53.10
CA GLN A 182 -1.13 -44.68 54.10
C GLN A 182 -0.70 -43.85 55.35
N THR A 183 -1.00 -42.54 55.26
CA THR A 183 -1.77 -41.68 56.21
C THR A 183 -1.22 -41.17 57.57
N HIS A 184 -1.77 -40.01 57.97
CA HIS A 184 -1.77 -39.31 59.28
C HIS A 184 -0.48 -38.60 59.76
N GLU A 185 -0.49 -37.52 60.56
CA GLU A 185 -1.37 -36.34 60.75
C GLU A 185 -0.74 -35.41 61.84
N GLY A 186 -1.07 -34.11 61.88
CA GLY A 186 -1.15 -33.34 63.14
C GLY A 186 -0.12 -32.22 63.48
N GLY A 187 -0.66 -31.08 63.97
CA GLY A 187 0.01 -30.08 64.86
C GLY A 187 0.87 -28.99 64.17
N ALA A 188 0.55 -27.68 64.07
CA ALA A 188 -0.29 -26.69 64.77
C ALA A 188 0.43 -25.79 65.81
N SER A 189 0.15 -24.47 65.76
CA SER A 189 0.63 -23.35 66.63
C SER A 189 2.14 -23.02 66.60
N SER A 190 2.62 -21.77 66.70
CA SER A 190 2.02 -20.40 66.76
C SER A 190 3.13 -19.36 66.38
N SER A 191 3.08 -18.02 66.53
CA SER A 191 2.17 -17.03 67.14
C SER A 191 2.54 -15.57 66.74
N LEU A 192 1.52 -14.70 66.63
CA LEU A 192 1.49 -13.25 66.96
C LEU A 192 2.35 -12.19 66.19
N SER A 193 1.63 -11.24 65.57
CA SER A 193 1.97 -9.81 65.29
C SER A 193 1.79 -8.94 66.57
N PRO A 194 1.83 -7.58 66.58
CA PRO A 194 2.13 -6.55 65.56
C PRO A 194 3.37 -5.68 65.99
N ASP A 195 3.71 -4.46 65.54
CA ASP A 195 2.97 -3.29 65.03
C ASP A 195 3.92 -2.20 64.45
N SER A 196 3.36 -1.07 63.98
CA SER A 196 3.95 0.29 63.87
C SER A 196 4.22 0.97 62.50
N MET A 197 3.14 1.46 61.86
CA MET A 197 2.92 2.84 61.32
C MET A 197 4.09 3.75 60.84
N HIS A 198 4.02 4.18 59.58
CA HIS A 198 3.95 5.58 59.05
C HIS A 198 3.51 5.45 57.56
N ALA A 199 2.44 6.02 57.02
CA ALA A 199 1.87 7.39 57.04
C ALA A 199 2.42 8.28 55.90
N ASP A 200 1.53 9.13 55.37
CA ASP A 200 1.69 10.14 54.30
C ASP A 200 1.87 9.60 52.86
N GLU A 201 1.22 10.10 51.81
CA GLU A 201 -0.11 10.68 51.53
C GLU A 201 -0.13 10.89 50.00
N ASP A 202 -1.23 10.52 49.33
CA ASP A 202 -1.53 10.77 47.90
C ASP A 202 -2.17 12.17 47.79
N PRO A 203 -2.08 12.95 46.67
CA PRO A 203 -2.92 12.63 45.50
C PRO A 203 -2.43 13.06 44.09
N THR A 204 -2.84 12.26 43.10
CA THR A 204 -3.37 12.62 41.75
C THR A 204 -2.77 13.76 40.92
N GLU A 205 -2.51 13.51 39.63
CA GLU A 205 -3.40 14.00 38.56
C GLU A 205 -3.23 13.27 37.21
N GLU A 206 -4.32 13.18 36.45
CA GLU A 206 -4.34 12.75 35.04
C GLU A 206 -3.75 13.85 34.13
N THR A 207 -3.38 13.51 32.89
CA THR A 207 -3.66 14.44 31.78
C THR A 207 -3.76 13.73 30.43
N CYS A 208 -4.85 14.02 29.73
CA CYS A 208 -5.15 13.52 28.40
C CYS A 208 -4.66 14.48 27.28
N ILE A 209 -4.75 13.96 26.05
CA ILE A 209 -4.61 14.61 24.74
C ILE A 209 -5.33 15.97 24.65
N PRO A 210 -4.78 16.95 23.89
CA PRO A 210 -5.43 17.40 22.64
C PRO A 210 -4.39 17.57 21.50
N SER A 211 -4.65 17.30 20.21
CA SER A 211 -5.69 17.75 19.26
C SER A 211 -5.62 19.23 18.84
N SER A 212 -5.73 19.45 17.52
CA SER A 212 -5.44 20.64 16.69
C SER A 212 -6.20 21.96 17.02
N PRO A 213 -5.87 23.12 16.39
CA PRO A 213 -5.97 24.44 17.00
C PRO A 213 -7.30 25.19 16.74
N PRO A 214 -7.55 26.32 17.43
CA PRO A 214 -8.61 27.26 17.07
C PRO A 214 -8.18 28.24 15.98
N ALA A 215 -9.13 28.59 15.11
CA ALA A 215 -9.15 29.86 14.41
C ALA A 215 -10.12 30.80 15.14
N ASP A 216 -9.77 32.09 15.28
CA ASP A 216 -10.68 33.22 15.01
C ASP A 216 -9.99 34.58 15.26
N LEU A 217 -10.28 35.53 14.37
CA LEU A 217 -10.68 36.95 14.56
C LEU A 217 -10.07 37.74 15.76
N MET A 218 -9.68 39.02 15.66
CA MET A 218 -10.46 40.17 15.14
C MET A 218 -9.57 41.34 14.66
N HIS A 219 -10.21 42.28 13.94
CA HIS A 219 -9.73 43.55 13.36
C HIS A 219 -9.11 44.62 14.29
N THR A 220 -8.26 45.48 13.69
CA THR A 220 -8.42 46.97 13.53
C THR A 220 -7.57 47.39 12.31
N ASP A 221 -8.10 48.03 11.26
CA ASP A 221 -8.17 49.50 11.00
C ASP A 221 -6.76 50.18 10.98
N GLU A 222 -6.37 51.13 10.11
CA GLU A 222 -6.94 51.97 9.03
C GLU A 222 -5.73 52.26 8.07
N GLU A 223 -5.79 52.71 6.81
CA GLU A 223 -6.40 53.94 6.27
C GLU A 223 -6.29 53.95 4.71
N ALA A 224 -6.83 54.98 4.04
CA ALA A 224 -7.15 54.99 2.60
C ALA A 224 -6.04 55.40 1.61
N SER A 225 -6.25 55.09 0.32
CA SER A 225 -6.12 56.10 -0.75
C SER A 225 -6.93 55.75 -2.00
N GLU A 226 -7.56 56.76 -2.60
CA GLU A 226 -8.41 56.65 -3.80
C GLU A 226 -7.59 56.67 -5.11
N SER A 227 -8.10 56.09 -6.20
CA SER A 227 -8.45 56.91 -7.40
C SER A 227 -8.98 56.11 -8.61
N ASN A 228 -10.07 56.65 -9.16
CA ASN A 228 -10.44 56.73 -10.59
C ASN A 228 -10.52 55.47 -11.48
N ARG A 229 -11.78 55.04 -11.67
CA ARG A 229 -12.30 54.58 -12.97
C ARG A 229 -12.34 55.77 -13.97
N PRO A 230 -12.39 55.53 -15.29
CA PRO A 230 -13.66 55.84 -15.96
C PRO A 230 -14.10 54.81 -17.02
N THR A 231 -15.35 54.97 -17.48
CA THR A 231 -16.08 54.10 -18.42
C THR A 231 -16.37 54.80 -19.76
N SER A 232 -16.37 54.06 -20.87
CA SER A 232 -17.11 54.36 -22.12
C SER A 232 -17.23 53.06 -22.94
N SER A 233 -18.42 52.49 -23.18
CA SER A 233 -19.34 52.75 -24.31
C SER A 233 -18.66 52.63 -25.69
N ALA A 234 -18.79 51.52 -26.42
CA ALA A 234 -19.95 51.02 -27.18
C ALA A 234 -19.93 51.41 -28.67
N THR A 235 -20.05 50.44 -29.58
CA THR A 235 -20.80 50.52 -30.86
C THR A 235 -20.81 49.17 -31.58
N ASP A 236 -21.92 48.85 -32.23
CA ASP A 236 -22.11 47.70 -33.13
C ASP A 236 -21.24 47.77 -34.38
N LEU A 237 -21.00 46.60 -35.00
CA LEU A 237 -21.04 46.45 -36.45
C LEU A 237 -21.30 45.00 -36.85
N MET A 238 -22.44 44.76 -37.50
CA MET A 238 -22.74 43.48 -38.15
C MET A 238 -21.92 43.35 -39.43
N THR A 239 -21.46 42.13 -39.76
CA THR A 239 -21.23 41.76 -41.17
C THR A 239 -21.55 40.29 -41.37
N THR A 240 -22.77 40.04 -41.84
CA THR A 240 -23.15 38.79 -42.51
C THR A 240 -22.37 38.66 -43.81
N ASN A 241 -21.95 37.43 -44.17
CA ASN A 241 -21.87 37.02 -45.57
C ASN A 241 -21.96 35.48 -45.65
N ASP A 242 -23.12 35.01 -46.05
CA ASP A 242 -23.31 33.67 -46.62
C ASP A 242 -22.44 33.48 -47.86
N THR A 243 -21.95 32.26 -48.10
CA THR A 243 -22.00 31.61 -49.43
C THR A 243 -22.02 30.09 -49.24
N GLU A 244 -22.80 29.43 -50.08
CA GLU A 244 -23.32 28.06 -49.99
C GLU A 244 -22.33 26.93 -50.41
N PRO A 245 -22.71 25.63 -50.29
CA PRO A 245 -21.76 24.51 -50.17
C PRO A 245 -21.43 23.81 -51.50
N ALA A 246 -20.57 22.78 -51.41
CA ALA A 246 -20.32 21.83 -52.49
C ALA A 246 -20.60 20.38 -52.03
N ASP A 247 -21.58 19.74 -52.67
CA ASP A 247 -21.78 18.29 -52.63
C ASP A 247 -20.59 17.53 -53.23
N ILE A 248 -20.16 16.43 -52.61
CA ILE A 248 -19.75 15.21 -53.35
C ILE A 248 -20.35 13.97 -52.65
N GLN A 249 -20.87 13.07 -53.47
CA GLN A 249 -21.68 11.92 -53.07
C GLN A 249 -20.85 10.68 -52.66
N ALA A 250 -21.57 9.75 -52.05
CA ALA A 250 -21.11 8.45 -51.55
C ALA A 250 -20.30 7.58 -52.53
N PHE A 251 -19.52 6.66 -51.96
CA PHE A 251 -19.29 5.34 -52.56
C PHE A 251 -19.43 4.23 -51.50
N ASP A 252 -19.69 3.02 -52.00
CA ASP A 252 -20.42 1.94 -51.32
C ASP A 252 -19.52 0.72 -51.03
N SER A 253 -19.94 -0.12 -50.08
CA SER A 253 -19.68 -1.57 -49.97
C SER A 253 -18.25 -2.09 -49.78
N MET A 254 -17.99 -2.81 -48.66
CA MET A 254 -18.11 -4.29 -48.62
C MET A 254 -17.75 -4.90 -47.23
N GLN A 255 -18.39 -6.02 -46.92
CA GLN A 255 -18.13 -6.89 -45.74
C GLN A 255 -16.96 -7.87 -45.99
N HIS A 256 -16.33 -8.43 -44.94
CA HIS A 256 -16.23 -9.90 -44.63
C HIS A 256 -15.18 -10.23 -43.54
N GLY A 257 -15.41 -11.30 -42.76
CA GLY A 257 -14.42 -12.01 -41.92
C GLY A 257 -14.16 -11.41 -40.51
N ASP A 258 -14.58 -11.93 -39.35
CA ASP A 258 -14.88 -13.28 -38.81
C ASP A 258 -13.72 -13.94 -38.02
N THR A 259 -14.07 -14.53 -36.86
CA THR A 259 -13.37 -15.57 -36.05
C THR A 259 -12.27 -15.22 -35.01
N VAL A 260 -12.71 -15.11 -33.75
CA VAL A 260 -12.28 -15.81 -32.50
C VAL A 260 -10.83 -16.34 -32.32
N ARG A 261 -10.15 -15.95 -31.21
CA ARG A 261 -9.55 -16.82 -30.12
C ARG A 261 -8.67 -15.99 -29.16
N ARG A 262 -9.06 -15.81 -27.88
CA ARG A 262 -8.61 -16.60 -26.70
C ARG A 262 -7.08 -16.73 -26.50
N GLY A 263 -6.55 -15.87 -25.61
CA GLY A 263 -5.81 -16.27 -24.40
C GLY A 263 -4.34 -16.69 -24.52
N ASN A 264 -3.48 -15.98 -23.77
CA ASN A 264 -2.37 -16.58 -23.03
C ASN A 264 -1.95 -15.66 -21.88
N LEU A 265 -1.92 -16.18 -20.65
CA LEU A 265 -1.21 -15.54 -19.54
C LEU A 265 0.29 -15.55 -19.86
N HIS A 266 0.99 -14.45 -19.59
CA HIS A 266 2.44 -14.45 -19.49
C HIS A 266 2.82 -14.41 -18.01
N THR A 267 3.54 -15.44 -17.56
CA THR A 267 4.22 -15.44 -16.26
C THR A 267 5.60 -14.79 -16.45
N PRO A 268 5.97 -13.74 -15.69
CA PRO A 268 7.32 -13.20 -15.77
C PRO A 268 8.33 -14.17 -15.13
N GLN A 269 9.38 -14.54 -15.88
CA GLN A 269 10.48 -15.32 -15.33
C GLN A 269 11.39 -14.43 -14.47
N ALA A 270 11.55 -14.77 -13.19
CA ALA A 270 12.61 -14.21 -12.36
C ALA A 270 13.98 -14.73 -12.85
N LEU A 271 14.86 -13.83 -13.28
CA LEU A 271 16.24 -14.14 -13.63
C LEU A 271 17.12 -14.15 -12.36
N GLN A 272 17.57 -15.33 -11.97
CA GLN A 272 18.51 -15.50 -10.87
C GLN A 272 19.95 -15.31 -11.37
N GLU A 273 20.53 -14.12 -11.16
CA GLU A 273 21.97 -13.92 -11.31
C GLU A 273 22.71 -14.50 -10.08
N VAL A 274 23.57 -15.49 -10.33
CA VAL A 274 24.46 -16.08 -9.31
C VAL A 274 25.84 -15.43 -9.43
N CYS A 275 26.26 -14.76 -8.36
CA CYS A 275 27.63 -14.31 -8.11
C CYS A 275 28.09 -14.88 -6.75
#